data_AF-A0A179F8Y1-F1
#
_entry.id   AF-A0A179F8Y1-F1
#
_cell.length_a   1.000
_cell.length_b   1.000
_cell.length_c   1.000
_cell.angle_alpha   90.00
_cell.angle_beta   90.00
_cell.angle_gamma   90.00
#
_symmetry.space_group_name_H-M   'P 1'
#
loop_
_entity.id
_entity.type
_entity.pdbx_description
1 polymer ?
#
loop_
_entity_poly.entity_id
_entity_poly.type
_entity_poly.pdbx_seq_one_letter_code
_entity_poly.pdbx_strand_id
1 'polypeptide(L)'
;MSGFLNVIVRGCGLLWTLLITALIGNVIASNVNGPMATINFTMFVAALSWVALLYGIASAIISSLSVAIVLLALDGLAVLFTFIDGIVLAAKLRAPNCGNLRHADLPDNWIGFGSGDTEKRCREIQASTAFMWFLWACFCVALFFTVKEARGGFGGSMRSGRPNMSQV
;
A
#
# COMPACT_ATOMS: atom_id res chain seq x y z
N MET A 1 -7.26 14.02 18.53
CA MET A 1 -6.32 12.88 18.70
C MET A 1 -6.34 11.90 17.53
N SER A 2 -7.50 11.52 16.98
CA SER A 2 -7.60 10.61 15.81
C SER A 2 -6.90 11.12 14.55
N GLY A 3 -6.96 12.43 14.25
CA GLY A 3 -6.32 13.00 13.06
C GLY A 3 -4.79 12.91 13.07
N PHE A 4 -4.16 13.18 14.22
CA PHE A 4 -2.69 13.09 14.37
C PHE A 4 -2.18 11.64 14.18
N LEU A 5 -2.89 10.66 14.74
CA LEU A 5 -2.57 9.24 14.55
C LEU A 5 -2.73 8.82 13.09
N ASN A 6 -3.78 9.29 12.39
CA ASN A 6 -3.98 9.00 10.97
C ASN A 6 -2.81 9.54 10.12
N VAL A 7 -2.36 10.78 10.38
CA VAL A 7 -1.21 11.37 9.68
C VAL A 7 0.08 10.58 9.94
N ILE A 8 0.34 10.14 11.18
CA ILE A 8 1.50 9.29 11.49
C ILE A 8 1.42 7.97 10.72
N VAL A 9 0.28 7.29 10.74
CA VAL A 9 0.09 6.01 10.06
C VAL A 9 0.29 6.16 8.54
N ARG A 10 -0.24 7.22 7.94
CA ARG A 10 -0.02 7.53 6.52
C ARG A 10 1.45 7.90 6.23
N GLY A 11 2.12 8.59 7.14
CA GLY A 11 3.56 8.86 7.05
C GLY A 11 4.41 7.58 7.06
N CYS A 12 4.12 6.66 7.99
CA CYS A 12 4.73 5.33 7.99
C CYS A 12 4.41 4.56 6.70
N GLY A 13 3.15 4.61 6.24
CA GLY A 13 2.73 4.04 4.96
C GLY A 13 3.54 4.57 3.77
N LEU A 14 3.84 5.88 3.74
CA LEU A 14 4.66 6.48 2.69
C LEU A 14 6.09 5.93 2.71
N LEU A 15 6.67 5.75 3.89
CA LEU A 15 7.99 5.16 4.02
C LEU A 15 8.02 3.73 3.47
N TRP A 16 7.03 2.89 3.82
CA TRP A 16 6.95 1.53 3.28
C TRP A 16 6.74 1.52 1.76
N THR A 17 5.85 2.38 1.26
CA THR A 17 5.58 2.54 -0.17
C THR A 17 6.84 2.95 -0.92
N LEU A 18 7.62 3.90 -0.39
CA LEU A 18 8.88 4.33 -0.98
C LEU A 18 9.88 3.17 -1.05
N LEU A 19 10.07 2.44 0.05
CA LEU A 19 10.98 1.28 0.09
C LEU A 19 10.57 0.23 -0.94
N ILE A 20 9.29 -0.17 -0.98
CA ILE A 20 8.78 -1.13 -1.96
C ILE A 20 9.03 -0.63 -3.38
N THR A 21 8.71 0.63 -3.67
CA THR A 21 8.92 1.23 -5.00
C THR A 21 10.39 1.18 -5.41
N ALA A 22 11.31 1.49 -4.49
CA ALA A 22 12.74 1.50 -4.76
C ALA A 22 13.30 0.09 -5.01
N LEU A 23 12.94 -0.89 -4.17
CA LEU A 23 13.41 -2.27 -4.30
C LEU A 23 12.84 -2.92 -5.56
N ILE A 24 11.54 -2.83 -5.77
CA ILE A 24 10.88 -3.42 -6.95
C ILE A 24 11.33 -2.72 -8.24
N GLY A 25 11.54 -1.40 -8.21
CA GLY A 25 12.15 -0.67 -9.31
C GLY A 25 13.55 -1.18 -9.67
N ASN A 26 14.37 -1.50 -8.67
CA ASN A 26 15.69 -2.10 -8.91
C ASN A 26 15.60 -3.53 -9.49
N VAL A 27 14.63 -4.32 -9.06
CA VAL A 27 14.38 -5.66 -9.62
C VAL A 27 13.94 -5.57 -11.09
N ILE A 28 13.13 -4.58 -11.46
CA ILE A 28 12.72 -4.34 -12.86
C ILE A 28 13.94 -3.91 -13.69
N ALA A 29 14.77 -3.00 -13.19
CA ALA A 29 15.95 -2.51 -13.90
C ALA A 29 17.02 -3.58 -14.12
N SER A 30 17.14 -4.55 -13.20
CA SER A 30 18.10 -5.67 -13.29
C SER A 30 17.55 -6.91 -14.00
N ASN A 31 16.35 -6.84 -14.59
CA ASN A 31 15.70 -7.99 -15.18
C ASN A 31 16.29 -8.38 -16.55
N VAL A 32 16.75 -9.62 -16.67
CA VAL A 32 17.22 -10.26 -17.90
C VAL A 32 16.32 -11.46 -18.19
N ASN A 33 15.22 -11.23 -18.91
CA ASN A 33 14.22 -12.24 -19.29
C ASN A 33 13.60 -13.06 -18.13
N GLY A 34 13.52 -12.47 -16.94
CA GLY A 34 12.85 -13.08 -15.79
C GLY A 34 11.31 -12.97 -15.84
N PRO A 35 10.59 -13.76 -15.03
CA PRO A 35 9.13 -13.65 -14.90
C PRO A 35 8.73 -12.32 -14.25
N MET A 36 8.03 -11.46 -15.00
CA MET A 36 7.70 -10.09 -14.56
C MET A 36 6.23 -9.87 -14.14
N ALA A 37 5.33 -10.83 -14.35
CA ALA A 37 3.89 -10.61 -14.12
C ALA A 37 3.57 -10.18 -12.67
N THR A 38 4.12 -10.88 -11.68
CA THR A 38 3.95 -10.53 -10.26
C THR A 38 4.60 -9.19 -9.94
N ILE A 39 5.81 -8.94 -10.45
CA ILE A 39 6.59 -7.73 -10.17
C ILE A 39 5.88 -6.48 -10.70
N ASN A 40 5.30 -6.58 -11.91
CA ASN A 40 4.50 -5.51 -12.51
C ASN A 40 3.22 -5.24 -11.70
N PHE A 41 2.58 -6.28 -11.18
CA PHE A 41 1.43 -6.11 -10.28
C PHE A 41 1.84 -5.42 -8.98
N THR A 42 2.94 -5.82 -8.35
CA THR A 42 3.48 -5.15 -7.17
C THR A 42 3.78 -3.67 -7.42
N MET A 43 4.35 -3.32 -8.58
CA MET A 43 4.60 -1.93 -8.95
C MET A 43 3.30 -1.13 -9.14
N PHE A 44 2.26 -1.73 -9.72
CA PHE A 44 0.93 -1.14 -9.80
C PHE A 44 0.34 -0.86 -8.41
N VAL A 45 0.43 -1.83 -7.49
CA VAL A 45 -0.05 -1.67 -6.11
C VAL A 45 0.73 -0.57 -5.37
N ALA A 46 2.04 -0.48 -5.58
CA ALA A 46 2.87 0.59 -5.03
C ALA A 46 2.44 1.98 -5.56
N ALA A 47 2.19 2.10 -6.87
CA ALA A 47 1.72 3.35 -7.47
C ALA A 47 0.33 3.76 -6.95
N LEU A 48 -0.60 2.81 -6.80
CA LEU A 48 -1.91 3.08 -6.19
C LEU A 48 -1.78 3.51 -4.73
N SER A 49 -0.86 2.89 -3.99
CA SER A 49 -0.57 3.22 -2.59
C SER A 49 -0.04 4.64 -2.44
N TRP A 50 0.83 5.11 -3.35
CA TRP A 50 1.26 6.51 -3.41
C TRP A 50 0.07 7.46 -3.53
N VAL A 51 -0.84 7.19 -4.47
CA VAL A 51 -2.03 8.03 -4.68
C VAL A 51 -2.90 8.05 -3.42
N ALA A 52 -3.20 6.88 -2.83
CA ALA A 52 -4.03 6.79 -1.63
C ALA A 52 -3.43 7.53 -0.42
N LEU A 53 -2.11 7.41 -0.21
CA LEU A 53 -1.44 8.04 0.92
C LEU A 53 -1.30 9.56 0.75
N LEU A 54 -0.87 10.02 -0.42
CA LEU A 54 -0.72 11.45 -0.71
C LEU A 54 -2.08 12.15 -0.67
N TYR A 55 -3.11 11.54 -1.27
CA TYR A 55 -4.47 12.09 -1.21
C TYR A 55 -5.00 12.15 0.22
N GLY A 56 -4.80 11.10 1.02
CA GLY A 56 -5.23 11.08 2.41
C GLY A 56 -4.52 12.09 3.32
N ILE A 57 -3.25 12.40 3.05
CA ILE A 57 -2.53 13.48 3.76
C ILE A 57 -3.04 14.84 3.28
N ALA A 58 -3.20 15.04 1.97
CA ALA A 58 -3.72 16.29 1.41
C ALA A 58 -5.12 16.60 1.94
N SER A 59 -6.01 15.61 2.05
CA SER A 59 -7.34 15.79 2.63
C SER A 59 -7.33 16.15 4.12
N ALA A 60 -6.28 15.79 4.86
CA ALA A 60 -6.13 16.18 6.26
C ALA A 60 -5.73 17.65 6.44
N ILE A 61 -5.10 18.25 5.42
CA ILE A 61 -4.67 19.66 5.41
C ILE A 61 -5.73 20.55 4.75
N ILE A 62 -6.38 20.04 3.71
CA ILE A 62 -7.31 20.81 2.87
C ILE A 62 -8.73 20.24 3.02
N SER A 63 -9.58 20.95 3.77
CA SER A 63 -10.96 20.54 4.06
C SER A 63 -11.88 20.47 2.82
N SER A 64 -11.50 21.05 1.68
CA SER A 64 -12.26 20.91 0.43
C SER A 64 -11.99 19.58 -0.29
N LEU A 65 -10.90 18.89 0.06
CA LEU A 65 -10.55 17.58 -0.49
C LEU A 65 -11.07 16.42 0.37
N SER A 66 -11.71 16.67 1.51
CA SER A 66 -12.22 15.64 2.43
C SER A 66 -13.53 15.01 1.95
N VAL A 67 -13.55 14.51 0.71
CA VAL A 67 -14.68 13.78 0.15
C VAL A 67 -14.65 12.35 0.70
N ALA A 68 -15.49 12.08 1.70
CA ALA A 68 -15.49 10.81 2.45
C ALA A 68 -15.60 9.55 1.55
N ILE A 69 -16.38 9.61 0.46
CA ILE A 69 -16.53 8.48 -0.46
C ILE A 69 -15.26 8.19 -1.26
N VAL A 70 -14.47 9.23 -1.61
CA VAL A 70 -13.21 9.09 -2.33
C VAL A 70 -12.15 8.49 -1.42
N LEU A 71 -12.04 8.99 -0.18
CA LEU A 71 -11.13 8.44 0.83
C LEU A 71 -11.44 6.97 1.15
N LEU A 72 -12.71 6.64 1.32
CA LEU A 72 -13.15 5.28 1.59
C LEU A 72 -12.82 4.34 0.43
N ALA A 73 -13.04 4.79 -0.82
CA ALA A 73 -12.71 4.01 -2.00
C ALA A 73 -11.20 3.82 -2.14
N LEU A 74 -10.39 4.87 -1.96
CA LEU A 74 -8.94 4.79 -2.07
C LEU A 74 -8.34 3.89 -0.98
N ASP A 75 -8.70 4.10 0.29
CA ASP A 75 -8.21 3.27 1.38
C ASP A 75 -8.71 1.81 1.25
N GLY A 76 -9.96 1.62 0.82
CA GLY A 76 -10.53 0.28 0.59
C GLY A 76 -9.84 -0.48 -0.53
N LEU A 77 -9.60 0.16 -1.68
CA LEU A 77 -8.83 -0.42 -2.79
C LEU A 77 -7.38 -0.68 -2.38
N ALA A 78 -6.75 0.24 -1.64
CA ALA A 78 -5.39 0.06 -1.16
C ALA A 78 -5.27 -1.15 -0.22
N VAL A 79 -6.18 -1.33 0.74
CA VAL A 79 -6.23 -2.53 1.60
C VAL A 79 -6.40 -3.79 0.76
N LEU A 80 -7.33 -3.80 -0.20
CA LEU A 80 -7.60 -4.97 -1.03
C LEU A 80 -6.37 -5.37 -1.86
N PHE A 81 -5.79 -4.41 -2.57
CA PHE A 81 -4.68 -4.70 -3.49
C PHE A 81 -3.37 -5.03 -2.76
N THR A 82 -3.05 -4.33 -1.66
CA THR A 82 -1.87 -4.67 -0.84
C THR A 82 -1.99 -6.04 -0.19
N PHE A 83 -3.21 -6.46 0.19
CA PHE A 83 -3.46 -7.81 0.68
C PHE A 83 -3.22 -8.89 -0.39
N ILE A 84 -3.80 -8.70 -1.58
CA ILE A 84 -3.64 -9.63 -2.70
C ILE A 84 -2.16 -9.74 -3.08
N ASP A 85 -1.47 -8.61 -3.21
CA ASP A 85 -0.06 -8.60 -3.59
C ASP A 85 0.85 -9.24 -2.54
N GLY A 86 0.60 -8.98 -1.26
CA GLY A 86 1.32 -9.64 -0.16
C GLY A 86 1.19 -11.16 -0.19
N ILE A 87 0.00 -11.70 -0.50
CA ILE A 87 -0.23 -13.15 -0.65
C ILE A 87 0.49 -13.68 -1.90
N VAL A 88 0.36 -13.00 -3.04
CA VAL A 88 0.97 -13.45 -4.30
C VAL A 88 2.50 -13.45 -4.21
N LEU A 89 3.10 -12.42 -3.62
CA LEU A 89 4.54 -12.35 -3.37
C LEU A 89 5.00 -13.50 -2.46
N ALA A 90 4.31 -13.75 -1.35
CA ALA A 90 4.65 -14.85 -0.45
C ALA A 90 4.55 -16.22 -1.14
N ALA A 91 3.47 -16.46 -1.88
CA ALA A 91 3.23 -17.72 -2.58
C ALA A 91 4.23 -17.97 -3.72
N LYS A 92 4.64 -16.92 -4.45
CA LYS A 92 5.59 -17.02 -5.55
C LYS A 92 7.03 -17.13 -5.07
N LEU A 93 7.38 -16.43 -3.99
CA LEU A 93 8.73 -16.46 -3.45
C LEU A 93 9.02 -17.80 -2.74
N ARG A 94 8.06 -18.34 -1.97
CA ARG A 94 8.17 -19.59 -1.19
C ARG A 94 9.21 -19.56 -0.04
N ALA A 95 9.55 -18.37 0.46
CA ALA A 95 10.48 -18.14 1.57
C ALA A 95 11.79 -18.97 1.51
N PRO A 96 12.57 -18.90 0.41
CA PRO A 96 13.79 -19.67 0.30
C PRO A 96 14.94 -18.95 1.02
N ASN A 97 15.98 -19.71 1.37
CA ASN A 97 17.22 -19.14 1.86
C ASN A 97 18.01 -18.55 0.68
N CYS A 98 17.95 -17.22 0.50
CA CYS A 98 18.61 -16.54 -0.63
C CYS A 98 20.14 -16.74 -0.69
N GLY A 99 20.79 -17.04 0.45
CA GLY A 99 22.24 -17.32 0.49
C GLY A 99 22.64 -18.77 0.15
N ASN A 100 21.67 -19.68 -0.01
CA ASN A 100 21.92 -21.06 -0.44
C ASN A 100 20.75 -21.56 -1.30
N LEU A 101 20.65 -21.00 -2.51
CA LEU A 101 19.60 -21.32 -3.46
C LEU A 101 19.88 -22.69 -4.10
N ARG A 102 19.12 -23.72 -3.69
CA ARG A 102 19.11 -25.01 -4.40
C ARG A 102 18.19 -24.91 -5.62
N HIS A 103 18.80 -24.68 -6.78
CA HIS A 103 18.08 -24.58 -8.05
C HIS A 103 17.20 -25.80 -8.37
N ALA A 104 17.56 -26.99 -7.89
CA ALA A 104 16.80 -28.22 -8.09
C ALA A 104 15.42 -28.24 -7.40
N ASP A 105 15.23 -27.42 -6.36
CA ASP A 105 14.00 -27.40 -5.56
C ASP A 105 13.04 -26.27 -6.01
N LEU A 106 13.44 -25.46 -6.99
CA LEU A 106 12.73 -24.28 -7.47
C LEU A 106 12.15 -24.51 -8.86
N PRO A 107 10.91 -24.04 -9.13
CA PRO A 107 10.33 -24.17 -10.46
C PRO A 107 11.05 -23.29 -11.48
N ASP A 108 11.08 -23.71 -12.75
CA ASP A 108 11.76 -23.01 -13.85
C ASP A 108 11.33 -21.54 -14.03
N ASN A 109 10.10 -21.20 -13.61
CA ASN A 109 9.52 -19.86 -13.68
C ASN A 109 9.51 -19.12 -12.33
N TRP A 110 10.45 -19.44 -11.44
CA TRP A 110 10.53 -18.81 -10.12
C TRP A 110 10.89 -17.31 -10.19
N ILE A 111 10.25 -16.52 -9.32
CA ILE A 111 10.29 -15.05 -9.37
C ILE A 111 11.69 -14.44 -9.15
N GLY A 112 12.57 -15.18 -8.47
CA GLY A 112 13.95 -14.75 -8.21
C GLY A 112 14.89 -14.90 -9.41
N PHE A 113 14.52 -15.65 -10.45
CA PHE A 113 15.35 -15.82 -11.65
C PHE A 113 15.25 -14.65 -12.63
N GLY A 114 16.25 -14.54 -13.51
CA GLY A 114 16.34 -13.48 -14.53
C GLY A 114 17.06 -12.22 -14.05
N SER A 115 18.16 -12.38 -13.32
CA SER A 115 19.10 -11.31 -12.94
C SER A 115 20.52 -11.85 -13.01
N GLY A 116 21.50 -10.99 -13.29
CA GLY A 116 22.93 -11.34 -13.20
C GLY A 116 23.37 -11.72 -11.78
N ASP A 117 22.61 -11.26 -10.77
CA ASP A 117 22.74 -11.66 -9.37
C ASP A 117 21.36 -12.10 -8.84
N THR A 118 21.18 -13.43 -8.75
CA THR A 118 19.93 -14.06 -8.29
C THR A 118 19.76 -13.92 -6.78
N GLU A 119 20.86 -13.90 -6.02
CA GLU A 119 20.82 -13.75 -4.56
C GLU A 119 20.32 -12.35 -4.19
N LYS A 120 20.88 -11.30 -4.82
CA LYS A 120 20.43 -9.92 -4.61
C LYS A 120 18.94 -9.76 -4.90
N ARG A 121 18.49 -10.25 -6.06
CA ARG A 121 17.07 -10.20 -6.46
C ARG A 121 16.16 -10.93 -5.48
N CYS A 122 16.56 -12.10 -5.00
CA CYS A 122 15.82 -12.86 -3.99
C CYS A 122 15.66 -12.05 -2.70
N ARG A 123 16.73 -11.44 -2.19
CA ARG A 123 16.71 -10.62 -0.97
C ARG A 123 15.81 -9.38 -1.14
N GLU A 124 15.84 -8.74 -2.31
CA GLU A 124 15.00 -7.58 -2.61
C GLU A 124 13.51 -7.94 -2.62
N ILE A 125 13.13 -9.06 -3.25
CA ILE A 125 11.75 -9.53 -3.28
C ILE A 125 11.29 -9.99 -1.88
N GLN A 126 12.17 -10.63 -1.11
CA GLN A 126 11.87 -11.03 0.27
C GLN A 126 11.61 -9.82 1.17
N ALA A 127 12.48 -8.81 1.11
CA ALA A 127 12.30 -7.55 1.85
C ALA A 127 11.01 -6.84 1.41
N SER A 128 10.74 -6.79 0.10
CA SER A 128 9.52 -6.18 -0.44
C SER A 128 8.25 -6.89 0.03
N THR A 129 8.29 -8.23 0.18
CA THR A 129 7.17 -9.00 0.73
C THR A 129 6.87 -8.58 2.17
N ALA A 130 7.89 -8.44 3.03
CA ALA A 130 7.72 -8.00 4.41
C ALA A 130 7.18 -6.56 4.49
N PHE A 131 7.75 -5.65 3.69
CA PHE A 131 7.29 -4.26 3.64
C PHE A 131 5.85 -4.14 3.13
N MET A 132 5.42 -5.00 2.20
CA MET A 132 4.04 -5.04 1.71
C MET A 132 3.05 -5.38 2.84
N TRP A 133 3.40 -6.32 3.72
CA TRP A 133 2.58 -6.64 4.89
C TRP A 133 2.50 -5.50 5.90
N PHE A 134 3.60 -4.76 6.12
CA PHE A 134 3.57 -3.56 6.95
C PHE A 134 2.73 -2.45 6.33
N LEU A 135 2.84 -2.25 5.02
CA LEU A 135 2.03 -1.29 4.28
C LEU A 135 0.53 -1.65 4.35
N TRP A 136 0.18 -2.92 4.17
CA TRP A 136 -1.18 -3.41 4.35
C TRP A 136 -1.73 -3.10 5.75
N ALA A 137 -0.95 -3.36 6.80
CA ALA A 137 -1.35 -3.04 8.17
C ALA A 137 -1.59 -1.53 8.36
N CYS A 138 -0.74 -0.67 7.79
CA CYS A 138 -0.95 0.78 7.78
C CYS A 138 -2.27 1.17 7.09
N PHE A 139 -2.59 0.57 5.94
CA PHE A 139 -3.85 0.83 5.25
C PHE A 139 -5.07 0.30 6.00
N CYS A 140 -4.98 -0.83 6.71
CA CYS A 140 -6.07 -1.29 7.56
C CYS A 140 -6.39 -0.29 8.68
N VAL A 141 -5.35 0.27 9.31
CA VAL A 141 -5.51 1.30 10.34
C VAL A 141 -6.06 2.60 9.74
N ALA A 142 -5.56 3.01 8.56
CA ALA A 142 -6.08 4.18 7.86
C ALA A 142 -7.56 4.03 7.49
N LEU A 143 -7.94 2.88 6.91
CA LEU A 143 -9.32 2.56 6.56
C LEU A 143 -10.24 2.54 7.79
N PHE A 144 -9.78 1.99 8.92
CA PHE A 144 -10.53 2.01 10.17
C PHE A 144 -10.88 3.44 10.60
N PHE A 145 -9.91 4.37 10.54
CA PHE A 145 -10.17 5.77 10.85
C PHE A 145 -11.12 6.42 9.83
N THR A 146 -10.93 6.16 8.54
CA THR A 146 -11.79 6.67 7.46
C THR A 146 -13.24 6.19 7.62
N VAL A 147 -13.47 4.92 7.97
CA VAL A 147 -14.80 4.36 8.26
C VAL A 147 -15.40 4.99 9.51
N LYS A 148 -14.61 5.18 10.57
CA LYS A 148 -15.10 5.80 11.81
C LYS A 148 -15.54 7.25 11.58
N GLU A 149 -14.78 8.00 10.79
CA GLU A 149 -15.10 9.38 10.43
C GLU A 149 -16.34 9.44 9.52
N ALA A 150 -16.42 8.57 8.52
CA ALA A 150 -17.61 8.45 7.66
C ALA A 150 -18.88 8.13 8.46
N ARG A 151 -18.80 7.23 9.45
CA ARG A 151 -19.94 6.89 10.33
C ARG A 151 -20.32 8.03 11.28
N GLY A 152 -19.35 8.82 11.75
CA GLY A 152 -19.60 10.03 12.54
C GLY A 152 -20.31 11.13 11.75
N GLY A 153 -19.98 11.27 10.46
CA GLY A 153 -20.65 12.19 9.53
C GLY A 153 -22.01 11.72 9.03
N PHE A 154 -22.24 10.40 8.90
CA PHE A 154 -23.53 9.84 8.49
C PHE A 154 -24.57 9.75 9.63
N GLY A 155 -24.15 9.78 10.90
CA GLY A 155 -25.04 9.80 12.07
C GLY A 155 -25.31 11.20 12.65
N GLY A 156 -24.55 12.21 12.21
CA GLY A 156 -24.70 13.60 12.63
C GLY A 156 -25.42 14.41 11.55
N SER A 157 -26.75 14.42 11.61
CA SER A 157 -27.66 15.40 11.02
C SER A 157 -27.12 16.22 9.83
N MET A 158 -27.53 15.85 8.61
CA MET A 158 -27.58 16.74 7.44
C MET A 158 -28.54 17.95 7.64
N ARG A 159 -28.79 18.41 8.87
CA ARG A 159 -29.63 19.56 9.21
C ARG A 159 -29.03 20.32 10.40
N SER A 160 -28.13 21.24 10.11
CA SER A 160 -28.00 22.48 10.88
C SER A 160 -27.42 23.57 9.99
N GLY A 161 -28.06 23.79 8.84
CA GLY A 161 -28.26 25.16 8.40
C GLY A 161 -29.13 25.83 9.46
N ARG A 162 -28.50 26.44 10.46
CA ARG A 162 -29.17 27.32 11.40
C ARG A 162 -29.15 28.70 10.73
N PRO A 163 -30.24 29.14 10.08
CA PRO A 163 -30.31 30.53 9.67
C PRO A 163 -30.25 31.37 10.94
N ASN A 164 -29.30 32.30 10.98
CA ASN A 164 -29.27 33.36 11.97
C ASN A 164 -30.45 34.29 11.65
N MET A 165 -31.64 33.96 12.14
CA MET A 165 -32.77 34.88 12.14
C MET A 165 -32.46 35.97 13.16
N SER A 166 -32.04 37.12 12.67
CA SER A 166 -32.12 38.36 13.41
C SER A 166 -33.59 38.61 13.74
N GLN A 167 -34.00 38.36 14.99
CA GLN A 167 -35.18 39.01 15.53
C GLN A 167 -34.73 40.35 16.13
N VAL A 168 -35.38 41.39 15.60
CA VAL A 168 -35.39 42.81 16.00
C VAL A 168 -35.17 43.09 17.48
#